data_AF-A0A5C4PRE7-F1
#
_entry.id   AF-A0A5C4PRE7-F1
#
_cell.length_a   1.000
_cell.length_b   1.000
_cell.length_c   1.000
_cell.angle_alpha   90.00
_cell.angle_beta   90.00
_cell.angle_gamma   90.00
#
_symmetry.space_group_name_H-M   'P 1'
#
loop_
_entity.id
_entity.type
_entity.pdbx_description
1 polymer ?
#
loop_
_entity_poly.entity_id
_entity_poly.type
_entity_poly.pdbx_seq_one_letter_code
_entity_poly.pdbx_strand_id
1 'polypeptide(L)'
;MENQQQTFELIISTESKVLACNIADFEKKAEQFLSTLTTRFETDDDFGRAKDEVKLLKELEDKTRAAIKNAQQGDINQLITQAEAIAERFREARLDRDKLVKAKEDEIKRHITTTALDEIQAVQSNVESAVSLAMAQTMPKNTLQQRITEATKNKRTIDGLTKAVNAEKTLILAEIATEAARLKGRLNLIPISHDYLFSDAVKLIAGQDDLAAIVQERIAAEQQREAELKAKAEQEALAKAQAQQAAAVAETQKPQPTPTEPAQSAVQHHGFVIQITLPPMPQADAITIAREVKAFYEERYDVSLKPLKG
;
A
#
# COMPACT_ATOMS: atom_id res chain seq x y z
N MET A 1 53.33 80.14 -50.80
CA MET A 1 51.90 80.13 -51.17
C MET A 1 51.41 78.73 -50.92
N GLU A 2 50.55 78.59 -49.91
CA GLU A 2 49.93 77.34 -49.51
C GLU A 2 49.00 76.82 -50.61
N ASN A 3 49.23 75.56 -50.95
CA ASN A 3 48.27 74.46 -50.89
C ASN A 3 46.87 74.67 -51.47
N GLN A 4 46.48 73.80 -52.40
CA GLN A 4 45.18 73.15 -52.39
C GLN A 4 45.20 71.94 -53.35
N GLN A 5 45.54 70.77 -52.79
CA GLN A 5 45.14 69.50 -53.37
C GLN A 5 43.63 69.37 -53.20
N GLN A 6 42.90 69.33 -54.31
CA GLN A 6 41.47 69.02 -54.34
C GLN A 6 41.29 67.53 -54.03
N THR A 7 40.86 67.22 -52.81
CA THR A 7 40.30 65.91 -52.44
C THR A 7 38.87 65.82 -52.96
N PHE A 8 38.63 64.97 -53.96
CA PHE A 8 37.28 64.59 -54.38
C PHE A 8 36.78 63.47 -53.47
N GLU A 9 35.82 63.78 -52.60
CA GLU A 9 35.16 62.79 -51.75
C GLU A 9 33.76 62.50 -52.32
N LEU A 10 33.52 61.24 -52.71
CA LEU A 10 32.21 60.78 -53.16
C LEU A 10 31.44 60.27 -51.94
N ILE A 11 30.48 61.07 -51.48
CA ILE A 11 29.55 60.67 -50.41
C ILE A 11 28.31 60.07 -51.07
N ILE A 12 28.15 58.75 -50.95
CA ILE A 12 26.91 58.05 -51.30
C ILE A 12 26.14 57.80 -50.01
N SER A 13 25.01 58.49 -49.84
CA SER A 13 24.06 58.28 -48.75
C SER A 13 22.83 57.57 -49.30
N THR A 14 22.54 56.37 -48.81
CA THR A 14 21.35 55.58 -49.19
C THR A 14 20.28 55.69 -48.10
N GLU A 15 19.08 56.13 -48.46
CA GLU A 15 17.91 56.15 -47.56
C GLU A 15 16.97 54.99 -47.92
N SER A 16 16.91 53.97 -47.07
CA SER A 16 15.96 52.86 -47.23
C SER A 16 14.61 53.28 -46.64
N LYS A 17 13.63 53.58 -47.48
CA LYS A 17 12.29 54.03 -47.06
C LYS A 17 11.36 52.85 -46.77
N VAL A 18 10.75 52.83 -45.58
CA VAL A 18 9.68 51.88 -45.23
C VAL A 18 8.42 52.23 -46.02
N LEU A 19 8.00 51.38 -46.95
CA LEU A 19 6.84 51.61 -47.81
C LEU A 19 5.50 51.41 -47.09
N ALA A 20 5.43 50.52 -46.10
CA ALA A 20 4.29 50.32 -45.19
C ALA A 20 4.74 49.59 -43.91
N CYS A 21 4.23 50.00 -42.74
CA CYS A 21 4.48 49.33 -41.46
C CYS A 21 3.17 49.25 -40.65
N ASN A 22 2.75 48.04 -40.29
CA ASN A 22 1.54 47.78 -39.50
C ASN A 22 1.86 47.12 -38.14
N ILE A 23 3.07 47.32 -37.62
CA ILE A 23 3.60 46.56 -36.49
C ILE A 23 2.75 46.70 -35.21
N ALA A 24 2.22 47.90 -34.94
CA ALA A 24 1.37 48.15 -33.78
C ALA A 24 0.00 47.44 -33.88
N ASP A 25 -0.57 47.37 -35.09
CA ASP A 25 -1.82 46.63 -35.33
C ASP A 25 -1.58 45.12 -35.30
N PHE A 26 -0.41 44.68 -35.76
CA PHE A 26 0.02 43.29 -35.70
C PHE A 26 0.25 42.85 -34.24
N GLU A 27 0.88 43.68 -33.42
CA GLU A 27 1.08 43.42 -31.98
C GLU A 27 -0.26 43.26 -31.26
N LYS A 28 -1.20 44.18 -31.46
CA LYS A 28 -2.55 44.09 -30.86
C LYS A 28 -3.28 42.81 -31.28
N LYS A 29 -3.18 42.43 -32.56
CA LYS A 29 -3.79 41.19 -33.06
C LYS A 29 -3.10 39.95 -32.49
N ALA A 30 -1.78 39.99 -32.32
CA ALA A 30 -1.02 38.92 -31.68
C ALA A 30 -1.46 38.74 -30.23
N GLU A 31 -1.54 39.82 -29.45
CA GLU A 31 -2.02 39.79 -28.06
C GLU A 31 -3.45 39.28 -27.94
N GLN A 32 -4.35 39.75 -28.82
CA GLN A 32 -5.72 39.26 -28.86
C GLN A 32 -5.78 37.76 -29.17
N PHE A 33 -5.02 37.29 -30.15
CA PHE A 33 -4.95 35.86 -30.48
C PHE A 33 -4.42 35.03 -29.30
N LEU A 34 -3.34 35.48 -28.65
CA LEU A 34 -2.78 34.82 -27.48
C LEU A 34 -3.79 34.73 -26.32
N SER A 35 -4.67 35.72 -26.17
CA SER A 35 -5.75 35.70 -25.16
C SER A 35 -6.87 34.70 -25.46
N THR A 36 -7.04 34.29 -26.71
CA THR A 36 -8.09 33.34 -27.14
C THR A 36 -7.67 31.88 -27.07
N LEU A 37 -6.42 31.59 -26.70
CA LEU A 37 -5.90 30.24 -26.67
C LEU A 37 -6.66 29.37 -25.67
N THR A 38 -6.90 28.12 -26.03
CA THR A 38 -7.69 27.16 -25.25
C THR A 38 -7.19 27.01 -23.81
N THR A 39 -8.06 27.04 -22.81
CA THR A 39 -7.66 26.83 -21.40
C THR A 39 -8.24 25.56 -20.81
N ARG A 40 -9.23 24.97 -21.49
CA ARG A 40 -9.89 23.73 -21.09
C ARG A 40 -9.23 22.54 -21.80
N PHE A 41 -9.03 21.46 -21.06
CA PHE A 41 -8.36 20.25 -21.53
C PHE A 41 -9.13 19.02 -21.03
N GLU A 42 -10.36 18.84 -21.49
CA GLU A 42 -11.23 17.75 -21.02
C GLU A 42 -11.53 16.74 -22.11
N THR A 43 -11.73 17.19 -23.34
CA THR A 43 -12.17 16.35 -24.46
C THR A 43 -11.08 16.18 -25.51
N ASP A 44 -11.19 15.14 -26.33
CA ASP A 44 -10.32 14.94 -27.49
C ASP A 44 -10.30 16.18 -28.42
N ASP A 45 -11.43 16.87 -28.56
CA ASP A 45 -11.54 18.12 -29.32
C ASP A 45 -10.74 19.26 -28.68
N ASP A 46 -10.73 19.36 -27.34
CA ASP A 46 -9.93 20.36 -26.63
C ASP A 46 -8.43 20.15 -26.89
N PHE A 47 -7.95 18.89 -26.82
CA PHE A 47 -6.56 18.56 -27.13
C PHE A 47 -6.22 18.73 -28.61
N GLY A 48 -7.15 18.40 -29.50
CA GLY A 48 -7.01 18.66 -30.94
C GLY A 48 -6.81 20.14 -31.22
N ARG A 49 -7.69 20.99 -30.68
CA ARG A 49 -7.60 22.46 -30.80
C ARG A 49 -6.28 22.99 -30.24
N ALA A 50 -5.89 22.57 -29.04
CA ALA A 50 -4.64 23.02 -28.43
C ALA A 50 -3.40 22.61 -29.25
N LYS A 51 -3.40 21.43 -29.89
CA LYS A 51 -2.32 21.01 -30.81
C LYS A 51 -2.29 21.83 -32.09
N ASP A 52 -3.45 22.19 -32.62
CA ASP A 52 -3.53 23.05 -33.80
C ASP A 52 -3.11 24.48 -33.49
N GLU A 53 -3.41 24.99 -32.29
CA GLU A 53 -2.88 26.27 -31.79
C GLU A 53 -1.35 26.27 -31.71
N VAL A 54 -0.71 25.18 -31.25
CA VAL A 54 0.77 25.06 -31.26
C VAL A 54 1.34 25.16 -32.68
N LYS A 55 0.68 24.53 -33.66
CA LYS A 55 1.09 24.63 -35.07
C LYS A 55 0.92 26.07 -35.59
N LEU A 56 -0.21 26.69 -35.29
CA LEU A 56 -0.50 28.06 -35.71
C LEU A 56 0.49 29.06 -35.10
N LEU A 57 0.82 28.93 -33.81
CA LEU A 57 1.84 29.73 -33.14
C LEU A 57 3.21 29.56 -33.81
N LYS A 58 3.56 28.34 -34.23
CA LYS A 58 4.79 28.08 -34.99
C LYS A 58 4.78 28.77 -36.35
N GLU A 59 3.68 28.66 -37.09
CA GLU A 59 3.57 29.33 -38.40
C GLU A 59 3.66 30.85 -38.27
N LEU A 60 3.06 31.43 -37.23
CA LEU A 60 3.14 32.87 -36.95
C LEU A 60 4.55 33.28 -36.53
N GLU A 61 5.22 32.48 -35.69
CA GLU A 61 6.64 32.67 -35.35
C GLU A 61 7.51 32.67 -36.61
N ASP A 62 7.39 31.64 -37.45
CA ASP A 62 8.20 31.46 -38.67
C ASP A 62 7.94 32.59 -39.69
N LYS A 63 6.68 32.99 -39.88
CA LYS A 63 6.30 34.12 -40.76
C LYS A 63 6.87 35.44 -40.25
N THR A 64 6.82 35.68 -38.93
CA THR A 64 7.36 36.91 -38.33
C THR A 64 8.88 36.96 -38.50
N ARG A 65 9.58 35.84 -38.25
CA ARG A 65 11.04 35.74 -38.46
C ARG A 65 11.45 35.90 -39.93
N ALA A 66 10.67 35.35 -40.86
CA ALA A 66 10.90 35.54 -42.29
C ALA A 66 10.73 37.02 -42.70
N ALA A 67 9.72 37.70 -42.17
CA ALA A 67 9.50 39.13 -42.41
C ALA A 67 10.67 39.98 -41.86
N ILE A 68 11.17 39.67 -40.66
CA ILE A 68 12.36 40.31 -40.07
C ILE A 68 13.57 40.15 -41.00
N LYS A 69 13.85 38.93 -41.47
CA LYS A 69 14.98 38.66 -42.37
C LYS A 69 14.92 39.48 -43.66
N ASN A 70 13.71 39.65 -44.22
CA ASN A 70 13.51 40.45 -45.43
C ASN A 70 13.69 41.96 -45.19
N ALA A 71 13.48 42.43 -43.96
CA ALA A 71 13.59 43.85 -43.59
C ALA A 71 15.03 44.32 -43.27
N GLN A 72 16.00 43.40 -43.11
CA GLN A 72 17.40 43.69 -42.75
C GLN A 72 18.22 44.48 -43.82
N GLN A 73 17.59 44.98 -44.89
CA GLN A 73 18.23 45.73 -45.98
C GLN A 73 18.11 47.26 -45.83
N GLY A 74 17.81 47.79 -44.64
CA GLY A 74 17.67 49.23 -44.39
C GLY A 74 17.84 49.67 -42.93
N ASP A 75 17.84 50.99 -42.70
CA ASP A 75 17.99 51.60 -41.38
C ASP A 75 16.67 51.59 -40.59
N ILE A 76 16.27 50.40 -40.13
CA ILE A 76 14.95 50.12 -39.53
C ILE A 76 15.07 49.31 -38.22
N ASN A 77 16.17 49.51 -37.50
CA ASN A 77 16.55 48.67 -36.34
C ASN A 77 15.46 48.61 -35.25
N GLN A 78 14.76 49.72 -34.97
CA GLN A 78 13.70 49.75 -33.94
C GLN A 78 12.49 48.86 -34.30
N LEU A 79 12.06 48.85 -35.58
CA LEU A 79 10.93 48.00 -36.00
C LEU A 79 11.34 46.52 -36.03
N ILE A 80 12.60 46.24 -36.35
CA ILE A 80 13.15 44.88 -36.26
C ILE A 80 13.11 44.37 -34.81
N THR A 81 13.58 45.18 -33.85
CA THR A 81 13.54 44.79 -32.43
C THR A 81 12.11 44.55 -31.93
N GLN A 82 11.14 45.37 -32.35
CA GLN A 82 9.73 45.16 -32.00
C GLN A 82 9.18 43.86 -32.60
N ALA A 83 9.50 43.58 -33.87
CA ALA A 83 9.06 42.35 -34.53
C ALA A 83 9.73 41.11 -33.90
N GLU A 84 10.99 41.21 -33.48
CA GLU A 84 11.70 40.17 -32.72
C GLU A 84 11.02 39.91 -31.38
N ALA A 85 10.62 40.95 -30.65
CA ALA A 85 9.87 40.79 -29.41
C ALA A 85 8.54 40.05 -29.62
N ILE A 86 7.81 40.35 -30.69
CA ILE A 86 6.57 39.64 -31.06
C ILE A 86 6.86 38.17 -31.42
N ALA A 87 7.93 37.91 -32.18
CA ALA A 87 8.35 36.56 -32.53
C ALA A 87 8.73 35.74 -31.28
N GLU A 88 9.45 36.32 -30.33
CA GLU A 88 9.76 35.65 -29.06
C GLU A 88 8.50 35.40 -28.22
N ARG A 89 7.53 36.32 -28.17
CA ARG A 89 6.24 36.07 -27.51
C ARG A 89 5.50 34.87 -28.12
N PHE A 90 5.46 34.73 -29.45
CA PHE A 90 4.87 33.55 -30.10
C PHE A 90 5.63 32.26 -29.76
N ARG A 91 6.96 32.33 -29.70
CA ARG A 91 7.81 31.19 -29.32
C ARG A 91 7.53 30.75 -27.88
N GLU A 92 7.51 31.68 -26.93
CA GLU A 92 7.22 31.40 -25.52
C GLU A 92 5.83 30.77 -25.37
N ALA A 93 4.80 31.41 -25.95
CA ALA A 93 3.45 30.89 -25.93
C ALA A 93 3.35 29.48 -26.54
N ARG A 94 4.07 29.21 -27.63
CA ARG A 94 4.14 27.89 -28.26
C ARG A 94 4.75 26.85 -27.33
N LEU A 95 5.88 27.17 -26.70
CA LEU A 95 6.59 26.26 -25.81
C LEU A 95 5.77 25.96 -24.55
N ASP A 96 5.16 26.98 -23.96
CA ASP A 96 4.32 26.82 -22.77
C ASP A 96 3.06 26.01 -23.10
N ARG A 97 2.47 26.25 -24.28
CA ARG A 97 1.34 25.46 -24.77
C ARG A 97 1.69 24.01 -25.01
N ASP A 98 2.81 23.71 -25.68
CA ASP A 98 3.25 22.34 -25.93
C ASP A 98 3.52 21.58 -24.62
N LYS A 99 4.14 22.25 -23.63
CA LYS A 99 4.31 21.70 -22.28
C LYS A 99 2.98 21.45 -21.59
N LEU A 100 2.05 22.40 -21.66
CA LEU A 100 0.74 22.30 -21.02
C LEU A 100 -0.08 21.14 -21.58
N VAL A 101 -0.11 20.99 -22.92
CA VAL A 101 -0.78 19.88 -23.61
C VAL A 101 -0.22 18.54 -23.12
N LYS A 102 1.11 18.36 -23.14
CA LYS A 102 1.75 17.11 -22.69
C LYS A 102 1.47 16.81 -21.22
N ALA A 103 1.60 17.82 -20.36
CA ALA A 103 1.33 17.67 -18.93
C ALA A 103 -0.11 17.25 -18.65
N LYS A 104 -1.08 17.84 -19.37
CA LYS A 104 -2.51 17.52 -19.23
C LYS A 104 -2.85 16.15 -19.81
N GLU A 105 -2.26 15.74 -20.93
CA GLU A 105 -2.42 14.38 -21.46
C GLU A 105 -1.93 13.32 -20.45
N ASP A 106 -0.75 13.55 -19.86
CA ASP A 106 -0.18 12.67 -18.85
C ASP A 106 -0.99 12.67 -17.54
N GLU A 107 -1.54 13.83 -17.14
CA GLU A 107 -2.45 13.94 -15.98
C GLU A 107 -3.72 13.13 -16.19
N ILE A 108 -4.41 13.28 -17.32
CA ILE A 108 -5.63 12.53 -17.63
C ILE A 108 -5.36 11.03 -17.71
N LYS A 109 -4.28 10.64 -18.40
CA LYS A 109 -3.89 9.23 -18.51
C LYS A 109 -3.63 8.61 -17.14
N ARG A 110 -2.91 9.31 -16.27
CA ARG A 110 -2.68 8.88 -14.88
C ARG A 110 -3.99 8.80 -14.12
N HIS A 111 -4.83 9.82 -14.19
CA HIS A 111 -6.10 9.85 -13.49
C HIS A 111 -6.98 8.65 -13.86
N ILE A 112 -7.18 8.37 -15.16
CA ILE A 112 -7.98 7.22 -15.62
C ILE A 112 -7.39 5.89 -15.12
N THR A 113 -6.06 5.75 -15.19
CA THR A 113 -5.36 4.54 -14.76
C THR A 113 -5.47 4.34 -13.25
N THR A 114 -5.22 5.39 -12.46
CA THR A 114 -5.31 5.36 -11.00
C THR A 114 -6.72 5.08 -10.53
N THR A 115 -7.73 5.77 -11.07
CA THR A 115 -9.14 5.53 -10.73
C THR A 115 -9.54 4.08 -10.99
N ALA A 116 -9.13 3.49 -12.12
CA ALA A 116 -9.41 2.08 -12.40
C ALA A 116 -8.74 1.13 -11.40
N LEU A 117 -7.49 1.40 -11.01
CA LEU A 117 -6.76 0.60 -10.03
C LEU A 117 -7.34 0.73 -8.62
N ASP A 118 -7.78 1.93 -8.23
CA ASP A 118 -8.42 2.18 -6.95
C ASP A 118 -9.75 1.43 -6.83
N GLU A 119 -10.56 1.42 -7.89
CA GLU A 119 -11.80 0.63 -7.94
C GLU A 119 -11.53 -0.88 -7.85
N ILE A 120 -10.52 -1.39 -8.57
CA ILE A 120 -10.09 -2.79 -8.49
C ILE A 120 -9.65 -3.13 -7.06
N GLN A 121 -8.82 -2.29 -6.45
CA GLN A 121 -8.32 -2.49 -5.10
C GLN A 121 -9.45 -2.44 -4.06
N ALA A 122 -10.41 -1.53 -4.22
CA ALA A 122 -11.58 -1.44 -3.35
C ALA A 122 -12.34 -2.77 -3.34
N VAL A 123 -12.59 -3.36 -4.52
CA VAL A 123 -13.27 -4.66 -4.63
C VAL A 123 -12.43 -5.79 -4.01
N GLN A 124 -11.12 -5.84 -4.25
CA GLN A 124 -10.24 -6.86 -3.64
C GLN A 124 -10.19 -6.78 -2.11
N SER A 125 -10.36 -5.58 -1.54
CA SER A 125 -10.35 -5.36 -0.09
C SER A 125 -11.72 -5.57 0.57
N ASN A 126 -12.81 -5.60 -0.21
CA ASN A 126 -14.18 -5.70 0.30
C ASN A 126 -14.63 -7.16 0.56
N VAL A 127 -13.68 -8.06 0.82
CA VAL A 127 -13.93 -9.47 1.15
C VAL A 127 -13.37 -9.78 2.52
N GLU A 128 -13.74 -10.94 3.07
CA GLU A 128 -13.22 -11.41 4.35
C GLU A 128 -11.68 -11.37 4.40
N SER A 129 -11.10 -11.00 5.56
CA SER A 129 -9.66 -10.72 5.71
C SER A 129 -8.75 -11.84 5.18
N ALA A 130 -9.02 -13.11 5.53
CA ALA A 130 -8.23 -14.24 5.06
C ALA A 130 -8.31 -14.42 3.54
N VAL A 131 -9.50 -14.22 2.94
CA VAL A 131 -9.71 -14.26 1.49
C VAL A 131 -8.98 -13.11 0.80
N SER A 132 -9.01 -11.90 1.37
CA SER A 132 -8.32 -10.74 0.82
C SER A 132 -6.80 -10.93 0.82
N LEU A 133 -6.25 -11.48 1.92
CA LEU A 133 -4.82 -11.80 2.02
C LEU A 133 -4.40 -12.89 1.02
N ALA A 134 -5.22 -13.92 0.82
CA ALA A 134 -4.96 -14.95 -0.17
C ALA A 134 -5.08 -14.43 -1.61
N MET A 135 -6.06 -13.57 -1.88
CA MET A 135 -6.24 -12.87 -3.16
C MET A 135 -4.98 -12.06 -3.52
N ALA A 136 -4.35 -11.40 -2.55
CA ALA A 136 -3.12 -10.64 -2.79
C ALA A 136 -1.94 -11.53 -3.23
N GLN A 137 -1.97 -12.84 -2.92
CA GLN A 137 -0.97 -13.81 -3.37
C GLN A 137 -1.26 -14.30 -4.81
N THR A 138 -2.53 -14.52 -5.15
CA THR A 138 -2.92 -15.07 -6.46
C THR A 138 -3.07 -13.98 -7.54
N MET A 139 -3.46 -12.77 -7.15
CA MET A 139 -3.61 -11.60 -8.03
C MET A 139 -2.84 -10.38 -7.49
N PRO A 140 -1.49 -10.35 -7.60
CA PRO A 140 -0.68 -9.27 -7.05
C PRO A 140 -0.96 -7.92 -7.70
N LYS A 141 -0.92 -6.84 -6.89
CA LYS A 141 -1.16 -5.46 -7.35
C LYS A 141 -0.30 -5.05 -8.55
N ASN A 142 0.99 -5.42 -8.55
CA ASN A 142 1.92 -5.08 -9.64
C ASN A 142 1.48 -5.68 -10.98
N THR A 143 0.98 -6.92 -10.98
CA THR A 143 0.48 -7.59 -12.18
C THR A 143 -0.76 -6.89 -12.73
N LEU A 144 -1.68 -6.50 -11.86
CA LEU A 144 -2.89 -5.75 -12.24
C LEU A 144 -2.55 -4.36 -12.78
N GLN A 145 -1.60 -3.67 -12.14
CA GLN A 145 -1.09 -2.39 -12.61
C GLN A 145 -0.45 -2.49 -14.00
N GLN A 146 0.33 -3.54 -14.26
CA GLN A 146 0.91 -3.79 -15.57
C GLN A 146 -0.17 -3.99 -16.63
N ARG A 147 -1.20 -4.82 -16.36
CA ARG A 147 -2.32 -5.04 -17.29
C ARG A 147 -3.06 -3.76 -17.66
N ILE A 148 -3.41 -2.94 -16.66
CA ILE A 148 -4.06 -1.65 -16.93
C ILE A 148 -3.12 -0.73 -17.74
N THR A 149 -1.84 -0.69 -17.39
CA THR A 149 -0.85 0.11 -18.13
C THR A 149 -0.74 -0.34 -19.60
N GLU A 150 -0.77 -1.64 -19.86
CA GLU A 150 -0.75 -2.22 -21.19
C GLU A 150 -2.01 -1.88 -21.99
N ALA A 151 -3.18 -1.85 -21.35
CA ALA A 151 -4.43 -1.42 -21.99
C ALA A 151 -4.35 0.04 -22.50
N THR A 152 -3.53 0.89 -21.88
CA THR A 152 -3.31 2.27 -22.34
C THR A 152 -2.38 2.38 -23.56
N LYS A 153 -1.64 1.31 -23.93
CA LYS A 153 -0.68 1.37 -25.05
C LYS A 153 -1.42 1.59 -26.38
N ASN A 154 -0.81 2.39 -27.25
CA ASN A 154 -1.31 2.70 -28.60
C ASN A 154 -2.68 3.41 -28.64
N LYS A 155 -3.14 4.00 -27.53
CA LYS A 155 -4.37 4.80 -27.49
C LYS A 155 -4.05 6.27 -27.72
N ARG A 156 -4.64 6.83 -28.77
CA ARG A 156 -4.36 8.21 -29.25
C ARG A 156 -5.41 9.23 -28.77
N THR A 157 -6.54 8.75 -28.27
CA THR A 157 -7.69 9.55 -27.82
C THR A 157 -8.07 9.18 -26.40
N ILE A 158 -8.64 10.13 -25.66
CA ILE A 158 -9.17 9.97 -24.30
C ILE A 158 -10.31 8.96 -24.31
N ASP A 159 -11.23 9.06 -25.27
CA ASP A 159 -12.33 8.08 -25.39
C ASP A 159 -11.80 6.65 -25.62
N GLY A 160 -10.83 6.49 -26.53
CA GLY A 160 -10.22 5.19 -26.82
C GLY A 160 -9.43 4.63 -25.64
N LEU A 161 -8.74 5.50 -24.89
CA LEU A 161 -8.02 5.12 -23.68
C LEU A 161 -8.99 4.71 -22.57
N THR A 162 -10.04 5.49 -22.34
CA THR A 162 -11.07 5.24 -21.32
C THR A 162 -11.79 3.92 -21.60
N LYS A 163 -12.20 3.66 -22.84
CA LYS A 163 -12.84 2.40 -23.24
C LYS A 163 -11.93 1.21 -23.02
N ALA A 164 -10.66 1.31 -23.41
CA ALA A 164 -9.70 0.22 -23.25
C ALA A 164 -9.44 -0.10 -21.76
N VAL A 165 -9.22 0.92 -20.94
CA VAL A 165 -9.02 0.76 -19.49
C VAL A 165 -10.27 0.18 -18.83
N ASN A 166 -11.47 0.67 -19.18
CA ASN A 166 -12.72 0.15 -18.61
C ASN A 166 -13.00 -1.30 -19.03
N ALA A 167 -12.67 -1.69 -20.26
CA ALA A 167 -12.78 -3.07 -20.71
C ALA A 167 -11.87 -3.99 -19.89
N GLU A 168 -10.58 -3.62 -19.76
CA GLU A 168 -9.61 -4.40 -18.98
C GLU A 168 -9.99 -4.46 -17.49
N LYS A 169 -10.43 -3.33 -16.91
CA LYS A 169 -10.95 -3.27 -15.55
C LYS A 169 -12.10 -4.25 -15.35
N THR A 170 -13.05 -4.30 -16.28
CA THR A 170 -14.21 -5.20 -16.21
C THR A 170 -13.78 -6.67 -16.23
N LEU A 171 -12.79 -7.01 -17.06
CA LEU A 171 -12.21 -8.36 -17.09
C LEU A 171 -11.54 -8.71 -15.74
N ILE A 172 -10.71 -7.82 -15.21
CA ILE A 172 -10.05 -8.00 -13.91
C ILE A 172 -11.08 -8.17 -12.78
N LEU A 173 -12.15 -7.38 -12.77
CA LEU A 173 -13.21 -7.50 -11.76
C LEU A 173 -13.94 -8.84 -11.84
N ALA A 174 -14.19 -9.36 -13.05
CA ALA A 174 -14.79 -10.68 -13.23
C ALA A 174 -13.87 -11.82 -12.75
N GLU A 175 -12.56 -11.70 -13.00
CA GLU A 175 -11.54 -12.62 -12.50
C GLU A 175 -11.47 -12.58 -10.97
N ILE A 176 -11.46 -11.38 -10.36
CA ILE A 176 -11.50 -11.21 -8.90
C ILE A 176 -12.74 -11.84 -8.30
N ALA A 177 -13.91 -11.68 -8.91
CA ALA A 177 -15.14 -12.29 -8.40
C ALA A 177 -15.08 -13.83 -8.41
N THR A 178 -14.51 -14.39 -9.49
CA THR A 178 -14.33 -15.84 -9.63
C THR A 178 -13.31 -16.37 -8.62
N GLU A 179 -12.19 -15.68 -8.47
CA GLU A 179 -11.14 -16.06 -7.53
C GLU A 179 -11.60 -15.90 -6.08
N ALA A 180 -12.37 -14.86 -5.77
CA ALA A 180 -12.98 -14.66 -4.45
C ALA A 180 -13.91 -15.83 -4.09
N ALA A 181 -14.74 -16.27 -5.04
CA ALA A 181 -15.60 -17.43 -4.85
C ALA A 181 -14.80 -18.72 -4.61
N ARG A 182 -13.72 -18.93 -5.37
CA ARG A 182 -12.80 -20.06 -5.19
C ARG A 182 -12.18 -20.06 -3.79
N LEU A 183 -11.58 -18.94 -3.39
CA LEU A 183 -10.91 -18.77 -2.10
C LEU A 183 -11.89 -18.92 -0.93
N LYS A 184 -13.09 -18.34 -1.04
CA LYS A 184 -14.15 -18.51 -0.04
C LYS A 184 -14.61 -19.96 0.08
N GLY A 185 -14.77 -20.65 -1.05
CA GLY A 185 -15.10 -22.08 -1.06
C GLY A 185 -14.03 -22.92 -0.36
N ARG A 186 -12.74 -22.62 -0.59
CA ARG A 186 -11.62 -23.28 0.08
C ARG A 186 -11.57 -22.96 1.58
N LEU A 187 -11.81 -21.71 1.98
CA LEU A 187 -11.87 -21.33 3.39
C LEU A 187 -12.97 -22.09 4.15
N ASN A 188 -14.14 -22.29 3.53
CA ASN A 188 -15.23 -23.06 4.12
C ASN A 188 -14.90 -24.55 4.35
N LEU A 189 -13.85 -25.08 3.73
CA LEU A 189 -13.38 -26.45 4.01
C LEU A 189 -12.69 -26.57 5.37
N ILE A 190 -12.20 -25.45 5.93
CA ILE A 190 -11.55 -25.41 7.24
C ILE A 190 -12.63 -25.29 8.32
N PRO A 191 -12.81 -26.30 9.19
CA PRO A 191 -13.84 -26.25 10.22
C PRO A 191 -13.47 -25.23 11.30
N ILE A 192 -14.41 -24.37 11.66
CA ILE A 192 -14.24 -23.34 12.71
C ILE A 192 -13.77 -23.97 14.05
N SER A 193 -14.24 -25.19 14.37
CA SER A 193 -13.85 -25.92 15.58
C SER A 193 -12.37 -26.31 15.64
N HIS A 194 -11.68 -26.33 14.50
CA HIS A 194 -10.28 -26.74 14.37
C HIS A 194 -9.42 -25.65 13.71
N ASP A 195 -9.90 -24.41 13.62
CA ASP A 195 -9.19 -23.30 12.96
C ASP A 195 -7.78 -23.07 13.52
N TYR A 196 -7.57 -23.34 14.81
CA TYR A 196 -6.25 -23.27 15.46
C TYR A 196 -5.19 -24.22 14.86
N LEU A 197 -5.59 -25.26 14.13
CA LEU A 197 -4.67 -26.16 13.41
C LEU A 197 -4.16 -25.59 12.07
N PHE A 198 -4.72 -24.46 11.63
CA PHE A 198 -4.49 -23.87 10.31
C PHE A 198 -3.98 -22.43 10.41
N SER A 199 -2.94 -22.20 11.20
CA SER A 199 -2.25 -20.90 11.23
C SER A 199 -1.74 -20.42 9.85
N ASP A 200 -1.53 -21.37 8.92
CA ASP A 200 -1.16 -21.16 7.52
C ASP A 200 -2.36 -21.11 6.55
N ALA A 201 -3.60 -20.96 7.06
CA ALA A 201 -4.84 -21.00 6.27
C ALA A 201 -4.77 -20.13 5.01
N VAL A 202 -4.27 -18.90 5.11
CA VAL A 202 -4.13 -17.97 3.97
C VAL A 202 -3.33 -18.58 2.82
N LYS A 203 -2.20 -19.25 3.14
CA LYS A 203 -1.36 -19.90 2.13
C LYS A 203 -2.03 -21.15 1.55
N LEU A 204 -2.71 -21.92 2.41
CA LEU A 204 -3.42 -23.14 2.00
C LEU A 204 -4.59 -22.84 1.07
N ILE A 205 -5.39 -21.82 1.37
CA ILE A 205 -6.52 -21.43 0.51
C ILE A 205 -6.04 -20.80 -0.80
N ALA A 206 -4.92 -20.06 -0.79
CA ALA A 206 -4.32 -19.50 -2.00
C ALA A 206 -3.79 -20.59 -2.94
N GLY A 207 -3.27 -21.69 -2.39
CA GLY A 207 -2.72 -22.82 -3.13
C GLY A 207 -3.73 -23.58 -4.00
N GLN A 208 -3.19 -24.55 -4.74
CA GLN A 208 -3.95 -25.44 -5.63
C GLN A 208 -4.01 -26.88 -5.14
N ASP A 209 -3.32 -27.19 -4.03
CA ASP A 209 -3.32 -28.53 -3.44
C ASP A 209 -4.72 -28.92 -2.94
N ASP A 210 -4.93 -30.22 -2.76
CA ASP A 210 -6.17 -30.78 -2.22
C ASP A 210 -6.32 -30.43 -0.73
N LEU A 211 -6.97 -29.29 -0.49
CA LEU A 211 -7.19 -28.77 0.85
C LEU A 211 -8.08 -29.69 1.67
N ALA A 212 -9.02 -30.41 1.05
CA ALA A 212 -9.91 -31.31 1.79
C ALA A 212 -9.11 -32.47 2.40
N ALA A 213 -8.17 -33.05 1.63
CA ALA A 213 -7.27 -34.08 2.13
C ALA A 213 -6.37 -33.56 3.26
N ILE A 214 -5.76 -32.37 3.08
CA ILE A 214 -4.89 -31.74 4.10
C ILE A 214 -5.67 -31.49 5.40
N VAL A 215 -6.90 -30.96 5.30
CA VAL A 215 -7.76 -30.69 6.45
C VAL A 215 -8.10 -31.98 7.18
N GLN A 216 -8.51 -33.03 6.45
CA GLN A 216 -8.84 -34.33 7.03
C GLN A 216 -7.64 -34.95 7.76
N GLU A 217 -6.45 -34.92 7.14
CA GLU A 217 -5.23 -35.45 7.74
C GLU A 217 -4.86 -34.72 9.04
N ARG A 218 -4.88 -33.38 9.05
CA ARG A 218 -4.55 -32.59 10.25
C ARG A 218 -5.55 -32.81 11.39
N ILE A 219 -6.85 -32.89 11.07
CA ILE A 219 -7.89 -33.15 12.08
C ILE A 219 -7.76 -34.56 12.64
N ALA A 220 -7.54 -35.57 11.79
CA ALA A 220 -7.35 -36.95 12.23
C ALA A 220 -6.12 -37.08 13.16
N ALA A 221 -5.02 -36.40 12.82
CA ALA A 221 -3.82 -36.38 13.65
C ALA A 221 -4.06 -35.74 15.03
N GLU A 222 -4.82 -34.64 15.09
CA GLU A 222 -5.14 -34.00 16.37
C GLU A 222 -6.10 -34.85 17.21
N GLN A 223 -7.11 -35.48 16.60
CA GLN A 223 -8.00 -36.41 17.30
C GLN A 223 -7.24 -37.60 17.90
N GLN A 224 -6.27 -38.14 17.18
CA GLN A 224 -5.38 -39.20 17.69
C GLN A 224 -4.56 -38.70 18.88
N ARG A 225 -3.96 -37.50 18.79
CA ARG A 225 -3.20 -36.90 19.89
C ARG A 225 -4.06 -36.70 21.14
N GLU A 226 -5.28 -36.17 20.99
CA GLU A 226 -6.21 -35.98 22.10
C GLU A 226 -6.62 -37.32 22.74
N ALA A 227 -6.89 -38.34 21.92
CA ALA A 227 -7.25 -39.67 22.41
C ALA A 227 -6.10 -40.31 23.20
N GLU A 228 -4.85 -40.18 22.73
CA GLU A 228 -3.67 -40.65 23.45
C GLU A 228 -3.46 -39.93 24.78
N LEU A 229 -3.68 -38.60 24.82
CA LEU A 229 -3.58 -37.82 26.05
C LEU A 229 -4.64 -38.23 27.07
N LYS A 230 -5.89 -38.44 26.63
CA LYS A 230 -6.98 -38.94 27.49
C LYS A 230 -6.67 -40.33 28.03
N ALA A 231 -6.22 -41.25 27.18
CA ALA A 231 -5.84 -42.60 27.61
C ALA A 231 -4.70 -42.60 28.64
N LYS A 232 -3.68 -41.75 28.46
CA LYS A 232 -2.59 -41.58 29.44
C LYS A 232 -3.10 -41.00 30.77
N ALA A 233 -3.97 -39.99 30.72
CA ALA A 233 -4.54 -39.39 31.92
C ALA A 233 -5.43 -40.38 32.70
N GLU A 234 -6.22 -41.20 32.03
CA GLU A 234 -7.04 -42.26 32.65
C GLU A 234 -6.17 -43.34 33.29
N GLN A 235 -5.11 -43.79 32.62
CA GLN A 235 -4.16 -44.75 33.18
C GLN A 235 -3.47 -44.20 34.43
N GLU A 236 -3.04 -42.93 34.41
CA GLU A 236 -2.43 -42.28 35.56
C GLU A 236 -3.42 -42.10 36.73
N ALA A 237 -4.68 -41.77 36.44
CA ALA A 237 -5.73 -41.66 37.45
C ALA A 237 -6.03 -43.02 38.11
N LEU A 238 -6.13 -44.08 37.32
CA LEU A 238 -6.31 -45.45 37.82
C LEU A 238 -5.11 -45.91 38.67
N ALA A 239 -3.88 -45.62 38.22
CA ALA A 239 -2.68 -45.94 38.97
C ALA A 239 -2.63 -45.20 40.32
N LYS A 240 -2.98 -43.90 40.34
CA LYS A 240 -3.08 -43.11 41.58
C LYS A 240 -4.17 -43.65 42.51
N ALA A 241 -5.34 -44.02 41.99
CA ALA A 241 -6.42 -44.59 42.78
C ALA A 241 -6.05 -45.95 43.39
N GLN A 242 -5.38 -46.82 42.62
CA GLN A 242 -4.89 -48.11 43.12
C GLN A 242 -3.79 -47.92 44.17
N ALA A 243 -2.86 -46.99 43.97
CA ALA A 243 -1.84 -46.66 44.96
C ALA A 243 -2.44 -46.13 46.27
N GLN A 244 -3.48 -45.29 46.19
CA GLN A 244 -4.20 -44.79 47.37
C GLN A 244 -4.97 -45.90 48.10
N GLN A 245 -5.62 -46.81 47.38
CA GLN A 245 -6.30 -47.96 47.98
C GLN A 245 -5.31 -48.93 48.64
N ALA A 246 -4.18 -49.23 48.00
CA ALA A 246 -3.13 -50.06 48.59
C ALA A 246 -2.55 -49.44 49.87
N ALA A 247 -2.36 -48.12 49.90
CA ALA A 247 -1.94 -47.40 51.10
C ALA A 247 -2.99 -47.46 52.23
N ALA A 248 -4.28 -47.32 51.92
CA ALA A 248 -5.36 -47.40 52.91
C ALA A 248 -5.56 -48.81 53.50
N VAL A 249 -5.36 -49.87 52.70
CA VAL A 249 -5.40 -51.26 53.17
C VAL A 249 -4.19 -51.58 54.06
N ALA A 250 -3.01 -51.04 53.72
CA ALA A 250 -1.83 -51.16 54.57
C ALA A 250 -1.98 -50.43 55.92
N GLU A 251 -2.76 -49.34 55.98
CA GLU A 251 -3.09 -48.66 57.25
C GLU A 251 -4.13 -49.42 58.11
N THR A 252 -5.05 -50.17 57.51
CA THR A 252 -6.10 -50.92 58.23
C THR A 252 -5.67 -52.32 58.71
N GLN A 253 -4.53 -52.85 58.24
CA GLN A 253 -3.94 -54.12 58.72
C GLN A 253 -2.88 -53.95 59.81
N LYS A 254 -2.76 -52.78 60.45
CA LYS A 254 -1.99 -52.67 61.70
C LYS A 254 -2.75 -53.36 62.85
N PRO A 255 -2.18 -54.38 63.52
CA PRO A 255 -2.80 -55.01 64.69
C PRO A 255 -2.91 -54.03 65.86
N GLN A 256 -3.99 -54.17 66.64
CA GLN A 256 -4.26 -53.50 67.91
C GLN A 256 -3.11 -53.72 68.92
N PRO A 257 -2.63 -52.68 69.64
CA PRO A 257 -1.45 -52.76 70.48
C PRO A 257 -1.76 -53.30 71.89
N THR A 258 -0.99 -54.27 72.37
CA THR A 258 -0.83 -54.61 73.80
C THR A 258 0.46 -53.97 74.35
N PRO A 259 0.50 -53.61 75.64
CA PRO A 259 1.26 -52.48 76.15
C PRO A 259 2.73 -52.83 76.41
N THR A 260 3.64 -51.94 75.99
CA THR A 260 4.98 -51.84 76.56
C THR A 260 5.42 -50.38 76.55
N GLU A 261 5.93 -49.96 77.70
CA GLU A 261 6.53 -48.68 78.08
C GLU A 261 7.64 -48.18 77.13
N PRO A 262 8.02 -46.89 77.21
CA PRO A 262 8.15 -46.01 76.07
C PRO A 262 9.57 -46.01 75.51
N ALA A 263 9.73 -46.52 74.29
CA ALA A 263 10.90 -46.23 73.47
C ALA A 263 10.53 -45.11 72.49
N GLN A 264 11.15 -43.95 72.74
CA GLN A 264 11.08 -42.73 71.93
C GLN A 264 11.34 -43.05 70.46
N SER A 265 10.26 -43.16 69.68
CA SER A 265 10.34 -43.18 68.23
C SER A 265 10.42 -41.74 67.77
N ALA A 266 11.59 -41.34 67.31
CA ALA A 266 11.82 -40.05 66.67
C ALA A 266 10.86 -39.93 65.46
N VAL A 267 9.81 -39.14 65.63
CA VAL A 267 8.98 -38.66 64.52
C VAL A 267 9.90 -37.82 63.64
N GLN A 268 10.33 -38.36 62.51
CA GLN A 268 10.96 -37.56 61.48
C GLN A 268 9.88 -36.64 60.89
N HIS A 269 9.73 -35.46 61.51
CA HIS A 269 8.98 -34.35 60.95
C HIS A 269 9.68 -33.93 59.65
N HIS A 270 9.18 -34.40 58.52
CA HIS A 270 9.55 -33.86 57.22
C HIS A 270 8.88 -32.49 57.07
N GLY A 271 9.44 -31.47 57.71
CA GLY A 271 9.05 -30.09 57.48
C GLY A 271 9.55 -29.66 56.09
N PHE A 272 8.64 -29.41 55.16
CA PHE A 272 8.96 -28.83 53.85
C PHE A 272 8.48 -27.37 53.81
N VAL A 273 9.26 -26.53 53.14
CA VAL A 273 8.92 -25.10 52.95
C VAL A 273 8.36 -24.92 51.55
N ILE A 274 7.17 -24.35 51.44
CA ILE A 274 6.57 -23.96 50.16
C ILE A 274 6.97 -22.51 49.87
N GLN A 275 7.65 -22.28 48.75
CA GLN A 275 7.95 -20.93 48.26
C GLN A 275 7.07 -20.60 47.06
N ILE A 276 6.29 -19.51 47.17
CA ILE A 276 5.44 -19.00 46.10
C ILE A 276 6.08 -17.71 45.59
N THR A 277 6.48 -17.68 44.33
CA THR A 277 7.02 -16.46 43.68
C THR A 277 5.90 -15.73 42.97
N LEU A 278 5.61 -14.51 43.39
CA LEU A 278 4.64 -13.65 42.71
C LEU A 278 5.31 -12.91 41.54
N PRO A 279 4.60 -12.68 40.42
CA PRO A 279 5.10 -11.83 39.34
C PRO A 279 5.30 -10.38 39.83
N PRO A 280 6.07 -9.54 39.10
CA PRO A 280 6.31 -8.15 39.47
C PRO A 280 4.99 -7.39 39.61
N MET A 281 4.67 -6.94 40.83
CA MET A 281 3.40 -6.27 41.15
C MET A 281 3.57 -5.26 42.29
N PRO A 282 2.63 -4.31 42.48
CA PRO A 282 2.68 -3.36 43.58
C PRO A 282 2.75 -4.05 44.95
N GLN A 283 3.54 -3.49 45.87
CA GLN A 283 3.76 -4.07 47.19
C GLN A 283 2.46 -4.28 47.98
N ALA A 284 1.49 -3.37 47.82
CA ALA A 284 0.19 -3.47 48.48
C ALA A 284 -0.59 -4.72 48.04
N ASP A 285 -0.56 -5.06 46.76
CA ASP A 285 -1.26 -6.22 46.21
C ASP A 285 -0.56 -7.52 46.61
N ALA A 286 0.77 -7.54 46.63
CA ALA A 286 1.55 -8.66 47.13
C ALA A 286 1.27 -8.95 48.63
N ILE A 287 1.10 -7.90 49.45
CA ILE A 287 0.73 -8.04 50.87
C ILE A 287 -0.69 -8.59 51.02
N THR A 288 -1.64 -8.14 50.18
CA THR A 288 -3.02 -8.63 50.18
C THR A 288 -3.07 -10.13 49.89
N ILE A 289 -2.41 -10.57 48.81
CA ILE A 289 -2.32 -11.99 48.45
C ILE A 289 -1.67 -12.81 49.57
N ALA A 290 -0.59 -12.29 50.17
CA ALA A 290 0.08 -12.97 51.28
C ALA A 290 -0.85 -13.18 52.49
N ARG A 291 -1.72 -12.19 52.80
CA ARG A 291 -2.71 -12.31 53.88
C ARG A 291 -3.84 -13.28 53.54
N GLU A 292 -4.31 -13.31 52.30
CA GLU A 292 -5.33 -14.27 51.84
C GLU A 292 -4.84 -15.71 51.92
N VAL A 293 -3.61 -15.96 51.45
CA VAL A 293 -2.97 -17.28 51.55
C VAL A 293 -2.82 -17.68 53.01
N LYS A 294 -2.40 -16.75 53.89
CA LYS A 294 -2.32 -17.03 55.32
C LYS A 294 -3.69 -17.40 55.89
N ALA A 295 -4.70 -16.57 55.66
CA ALA A 295 -6.05 -16.78 56.19
C ALA A 295 -6.66 -18.11 55.74
N PHE A 296 -6.42 -18.54 54.50
CA PHE A 296 -6.95 -19.78 53.96
C PHE A 296 -6.34 -21.04 54.60
N TYR A 297 -5.07 -20.98 55.00
CA TYR A 297 -4.33 -22.14 55.51
C TYR A 297 -4.09 -22.13 57.02
N GLU A 298 -4.28 -21.00 57.71
CA GLU A 298 -4.02 -20.83 59.14
C GLU A 298 -4.88 -21.75 60.04
N GLU A 299 -6.05 -22.20 59.57
CA GLU A 299 -6.86 -23.20 60.29
C GLU A 299 -6.29 -24.63 60.22
N ARG A 300 -5.43 -24.93 59.23
CA ARG A 300 -4.94 -26.30 58.96
C ARG A 300 -3.43 -26.45 59.12
N TYR A 301 -2.67 -25.36 59.01
CA TYR A 301 -1.21 -25.37 58.99
C TYR A 301 -0.65 -24.13 59.70
N ASP A 302 0.58 -24.24 60.23
CA ASP A 302 1.33 -23.08 60.73
C ASP A 302 1.93 -22.31 59.55
N VAL A 303 1.41 -21.11 59.28
CA VAL A 303 1.78 -20.30 58.11
C VAL A 303 2.58 -19.08 58.53
N SER A 304 3.88 -19.08 58.23
CA SER A 304 4.76 -17.92 58.43
C SER A 304 5.00 -17.17 57.11
N LEU A 305 4.69 -15.87 57.07
CA LEU A 305 5.00 -14.99 55.94
C LEU A 305 6.38 -14.35 56.17
N LYS A 306 7.35 -14.64 55.29
CA LYS A 306 8.67 -13.99 55.33
C LYS A 306 8.85 -13.14 54.07
N PRO A 307 9.16 -11.83 54.19
CA PRO A 307 9.56 -11.06 53.02
C PRO A 307 10.87 -11.62 52.46
N LEU A 308 10.94 -11.77 51.14
CA LEU A 308 12.21 -12.03 50.48
C LEU A 308 13.06 -10.78 50.71
N LYS A 309 14.08 -10.87 51.58
CA LYS A 309 15.07 -9.80 51.69
C LYS A 309 15.76 -9.72 50.33
N GLY A 310 15.67 -8.56 49.69
CA GLY A 310 16.54 -8.21 48.56
C GLY A 310 17.99 -8.16 49.00
#